data_AF-A0A077ZLU7-F1
#
_entry.id   AF-A0A077ZLU7-F1
#
_cell.length_a   1.000
_cell.length_b   1.000
_cell.length_c   1.000
_cell.angle_alpha   90.00
_cell.angle_beta   90.00
_cell.angle_gamma   90.00
#
_symmetry.space_group_name_H-M   'P 1'
#
loop_
_entity.id
_entity.type
_entity.pdbx_description
1 polymer ?
#
loop_
_entity_poly.entity_id
_entity_poly.type
_entity_poly.pdbx_seq_one_letter_code
_entity_poly.pdbx_strand_id
1 'polypeptide(L)'
;MKTVELMTDSATAFRWISNGLSGRARLKTKAANEMLIRRRIGIVLSLVREYDLKLTVKLVKSADNKADLLTRVPHRWLAFASAANKPVCAAAGDGSAEQWISRVHHAAGHPGVRRTVYFARRIQPTVSKRLVRQVVTDCEVCRT
;
A
#
# COMPACT_ATOMS: atom_id res chain seq x y z
N MET A 1 19.77 -17.49 27.50
CA MET A 1 18.93 -16.28 27.40
C MET A 1 19.67 -15.06 26.84
N LYS A 2 19.44 -14.72 25.57
CA LYS A 2 19.90 -13.46 24.97
C LYS A 2 18.86 -12.37 25.23
N THR A 3 19.30 -11.17 25.63
CA THR A 3 18.39 -10.04 25.86
C THR A 3 18.29 -9.19 24.60
N VAL A 4 17.07 -8.89 24.16
CA VAL A 4 16.79 -8.07 22.99
C VAL A 4 15.83 -6.96 23.41
N GLU A 5 16.19 -5.72 23.08
CA GLU A 5 15.32 -4.56 23.23
C GLU A 5 14.84 -4.10 21.85
N LEU A 6 13.53 -4.05 21.69
CA LEU A 6 12.88 -3.68 20.43
C LEU A 6 12.27 -2.29 20.59
N MET A 7 12.75 -1.34 19.81
CA MET A 7 12.29 0.04 19.84
C MET A 7 11.32 0.30 18.69
N THR A 8 10.19 0.93 18.97
CA THR A 8 9.21 1.32 17.95
C THR A 8 8.62 2.68 18.30
N ASP A 9 8.30 3.48 17.28
CA ASP A 9 7.55 4.72 17.43
C ASP A 9 6.04 4.55 17.22
N SER A 10 5.61 3.35 16.78
CA SER A 10 4.19 3.03 16.62
C SER A 10 3.59 2.60 17.95
N ALA A 11 2.83 3.49 18.57
CA ALA A 11 2.08 3.20 19.80
C ALA A 11 1.13 1.99 19.66
N THR A 12 0.60 1.77 18.45
CA THR A 12 -0.25 0.61 18.15
C THR A 12 0.56 -0.68 18.10
N ALA A 13 1.70 -0.70 17.41
CA ALA A 13 2.57 -1.87 17.34
C ALA A 13 3.15 -2.22 18.72
N PHE A 14 3.59 -1.21 19.47
CA PHE A 14 4.02 -1.35 20.86
C PHE A 14 2.97 -2.10 21.69
N ARG A 15 1.74 -1.59 21.72
CA ARG A 15 0.64 -2.18 22.51
C ARG A 15 0.37 -3.63 22.11
N TRP A 16 0.36 -3.91 20.81
CA TRP A 16 0.13 -5.25 20.30
C TRP A 16 1.18 -6.26 20.76
N ILE A 17 2.46 -5.91 20.69
CA ILE A 17 3.56 -6.79 21.09
C ILE A 17 3.60 -6.91 22.62
N SER A 18 3.48 -5.80 23.37
CA SER A 18 3.46 -5.81 24.84
C SER A 18 2.30 -6.64 25.40
N ASN A 19 1.11 -6.55 24.81
CA ASN A 19 -0.04 -7.38 25.19
C ASN A 19 0.22 -8.86 24.87
N GLY A 20 0.79 -9.15 23.71
CA GLY A 20 1.19 -10.51 23.33
C GLY A 20 2.19 -11.13 24.31
N LEU A 21 3.23 -10.38 24.68
CA LEU A 21 4.29 -10.84 25.59
C LEU A 21 3.80 -11.03 27.03
N SER A 22 2.92 -10.14 27.52
CA SER A 22 2.39 -10.23 28.88
C SER A 22 1.32 -11.31 29.07
N GLY A 23 0.95 -12.04 28.01
CA GLY A 23 -0.19 -12.98 28.01
C GLY A 23 -1.55 -12.29 28.19
N ARG A 24 -1.56 -10.95 28.34
CA ARG A 24 -2.78 -10.15 28.43
C ARG A 24 -3.34 -9.96 27.03
N ALA A 25 -4.17 -10.93 26.67
CA ALA A 25 -5.36 -10.75 25.85
C ALA A 25 -5.20 -10.79 24.33
N ARG A 26 -6.16 -11.52 23.76
CA ARG A 26 -6.96 -11.17 22.58
C ARG A 26 -6.68 -9.74 22.08
N LEU A 27 -6.03 -9.65 20.93
CA LEU A 27 -6.04 -8.46 20.08
C LEU A 27 -7.48 -8.02 19.84
N LYS A 28 -7.94 -6.97 20.53
CA LYS A 28 -9.21 -6.31 20.24
C LYS A 28 -8.98 -5.34 19.08
N THR A 29 -8.98 -5.81 17.85
CA THR A 29 -8.91 -4.93 16.66
C THR A 29 -10.00 -5.39 15.70
N LYS A 30 -10.95 -4.51 15.35
CA LYS A 30 -11.95 -4.80 14.31
C LYS A 30 -11.42 -4.54 12.88
N ALA A 31 -10.11 -4.49 12.70
CA ALA A 31 -9.53 -4.21 11.39
C ALA A 31 -9.80 -5.38 10.43
N ALA A 32 -10.08 -5.10 9.16
CA ALA A 32 -10.21 -6.13 8.12
C ALA A 32 -8.98 -7.08 8.08
N ASN A 33 -7.82 -6.58 8.52
CA ASN A 33 -6.55 -7.31 8.57
C ASN A 33 -6.22 -7.88 9.97
N GLU A 34 -7.18 -7.98 10.89
CA GLU A 34 -6.96 -8.48 12.26
C GLU A 34 -6.23 -9.83 12.27
N MET A 35 -6.65 -10.76 11.42
CA MET A 35 -6.09 -12.10 11.35
C MET A 35 -4.62 -12.11 10.92
N LEU A 36 -4.23 -11.18 10.02
CA LEU A 36 -2.83 -10.98 9.64
C LEU A 36 -2.00 -10.41 10.79
N ILE A 37 -2.56 -9.45 11.54
CA ILE A 37 -1.89 -8.86 12.70
C ILE A 37 -1.66 -9.93 13.78
N ARG A 38 -2.68 -10.74 14.10
CA ARG A 38 -2.57 -11.87 15.03
C ARG A 38 -1.51 -12.87 14.60
N ARG A 39 -1.49 -13.24 13.31
CA ARG A 39 -0.48 -14.16 12.77
C ARG A 39 0.93 -13.60 12.94
N ARG A 40 1.15 -12.31 12.62
CA ARG A 40 2.46 -11.66 12.76
C ARG A 40 2.94 -11.60 14.21
N ILE A 41 2.05 -11.31 15.15
CA ILE A 41 2.39 -11.31 16.58
C ILE A 41 2.69 -12.73 17.06
N GLY A 42 1.93 -13.72 16.59
CA GLY A 42 2.20 -15.14 16.88
C GLY A 42 3.60 -15.56 16.45
N ILE A 43 4.08 -15.11 15.29
CA ILE A 43 5.46 -15.36 14.83
C ILE A 43 6.47 -14.75 15.81
N VAL A 44 6.30 -13.49 16.21
CA VAL A 44 7.21 -12.85 17.19
C VAL A 44 7.27 -13.64 18.49
N LEU A 45 6.12 -14.07 19.03
CA LEU A 45 6.07 -14.86 20.27
C LEU A 45 6.70 -16.25 20.10
N SER A 46 6.52 -16.87 18.93
CA SER A 46 7.16 -18.15 18.60
C SER A 46 8.67 -18.02 18.60
N LEU A 47 9.21 -16.99 17.94
CA LEU A 47 10.65 -16.71 17.89
C LEU A 47 11.23 -16.44 19.28
N VAL A 48 10.52 -15.67 20.11
CA VAL A 48 10.95 -15.39 21.49
C VAL A 48 11.11 -16.68 22.28
N ARG A 49 10.17 -17.62 22.12
CA ARG A 49 10.21 -18.93 22.79
C ARG A 49 11.29 -19.84 22.22
N GLU A 50 11.36 -19.95 20.89
CA GLU A 50 12.26 -20.85 20.17
C GLU A 50 13.73 -20.50 20.45
N TYR A 51 14.07 -19.21 20.47
CA TYR A 51 15.44 -18.74 20.68
C TYR A 51 15.78 -18.39 22.13
N ASP A 52 14.90 -18.68 23.09
CA ASP A 52 15.06 -18.34 24.51
C ASP A 52 15.47 -16.85 24.70
N LEU A 53 14.66 -15.94 24.16
CA LEU A 53 14.93 -14.51 24.17
C LEU A 53 14.24 -13.82 25.34
N LYS A 54 14.96 -12.94 26.03
CA LYS A 54 14.36 -11.92 26.90
C LYS A 54 14.03 -10.70 26.04
N LEU A 55 12.85 -10.70 25.42
CA LEU A 55 12.39 -9.58 24.59
C LEU A 55 11.72 -8.50 25.44
N THR A 56 12.21 -7.27 25.31
CA THR A 56 11.57 -6.06 25.85
C THR A 56 11.20 -5.13 24.70
N VAL A 57 10.14 -4.33 24.88
CA VAL A 57 9.67 -3.39 23.85
C VAL A 57 9.60 -2.01 24.46
N LYS A 58 10.10 -1.00 23.74
CA LYS A 58 10.10 0.41 24.17
C LYS A 58 9.45 1.28 23.12
N LEU A 59 8.55 2.16 23.55
CA LEU A 59 7.99 3.20 22.72
C LEU A 59 8.97 4.39 22.69
N VAL A 60 9.38 4.82 21.50
CA VAL A 60 10.29 5.95 21.27
C VAL A 60 9.62 7.03 20.43
N LYS A 61 10.17 8.25 20.42
CA LYS A 61 9.69 9.29 19.49
C LYS A 61 10.09 8.91 18.07
N SER A 62 9.30 9.30 17.07
CA SER A 62 9.64 9.03 15.67
C SER A 62 10.99 9.60 15.25
N ALA A 63 11.41 10.75 15.83
CA ALA A 63 12.74 11.32 15.60
C ALA A 63 13.90 10.41 16.08
N ASP A 64 13.64 9.56 17.08
CA ASP A 64 14.62 8.63 17.64
C ASP A 64 14.56 7.24 16.95
N ASN A 65 13.58 7.01 16.08
CA ASN A 65 13.44 5.74 15.36
C ASN A 65 14.44 5.64 14.20
N LYS A 66 15.63 5.12 14.50
CA LYS A 66 16.71 4.90 13.52
C LYS A 66 16.28 4.04 12.32
N ALA A 67 15.29 3.16 12.48
CA ALA A 67 14.80 2.31 11.41
C ALA A 67 14.06 3.09 10.31
N ASP A 68 13.54 4.28 10.62
CA ASP A 68 12.85 5.11 9.64
C ASP A 68 13.81 5.56 8.51
N LEU A 69 15.04 5.98 8.86
CA LEU A 69 16.07 6.32 7.87
C LEU A 69 16.44 5.13 6.97
N LEU A 70 16.43 3.92 7.53
CA LEU A 70 16.78 2.69 6.80
C LEU A 70 15.64 2.17 5.93
N THR A 71 14.39 2.54 6.23
CA THR A 71 13.21 2.09 5.49
C THR A 71 12.68 3.13 4.49
N ARG A 72 13.22 4.36 4.49
CA ARG A 72 12.87 5.38 3.49
C ARG A 72 13.25 4.94 2.08
N VAL A 73 12.30 5.11 1.16
CA VAL A 73 12.52 4.88 -0.27
C VAL A 73 13.54 5.89 -0.80
N PRO A 74 14.65 5.46 -1.43
CA PRO A 74 15.62 6.36 -2.02
C PRO A 74 14.97 7.34 -3.01
N HIS A 75 15.30 8.62 -2.90
CA HIS A 75 14.72 9.67 -3.77
C HIS A 75 14.90 9.38 -5.26
N ARG A 76 16.02 8.76 -5.67
CA ARG A 76 16.24 8.33 -7.05
C ARG A 76 15.17 7.35 -7.57
N TRP A 77 14.64 6.49 -6.70
CA TRP A 77 13.56 5.55 -7.07
C TRP A 77 12.23 6.27 -7.21
N LEU A 78 11.99 7.29 -6.36
CA LEU A 78 10.84 8.18 -6.51
C LEU A 78 10.96 9.06 -7.77
N ALA A 79 12.17 9.45 -8.16
CA ALA A 79 12.41 10.25 -9.35
C ALA A 79 11.97 9.53 -10.63
N PHE A 80 12.18 8.21 -10.75
CA PHE A 80 11.65 7.42 -11.87
C PHE A 80 10.11 7.42 -11.89
N ALA A 81 9.46 7.28 -10.73
CA ALA A 81 8.01 7.40 -10.65
C ALA A 81 7.52 8.81 -11.01
N SER A 82 8.29 9.86 -10.69
CA SER A 82 7.96 11.25 -11.07
C SER A 82 8.23 11.53 -12.56
N ALA A 83 9.26 10.93 -13.14
CA ALA A 83 9.60 11.05 -14.56
C ALA A 83 8.62 10.26 -15.43
N ALA A 84 8.13 9.11 -14.96
CA ALA A 84 7.00 8.41 -15.55
C ALA A 84 5.67 9.20 -15.40
N ASN A 85 5.59 10.12 -14.44
CA ASN A 85 4.50 11.09 -14.28
C ASN A 85 4.78 12.45 -14.95
N LYS A 86 5.94 12.67 -15.58
CA LYS A 86 6.01 13.75 -16.58
C LYS A 86 5.00 13.35 -17.64
N PRO A 87 4.11 14.26 -18.08
CA PRO A 87 3.38 14.01 -19.31
C PRO A 87 4.46 13.91 -20.38
N VAL A 88 4.90 12.68 -20.66
CA VAL A 88 5.57 12.37 -21.91
C VAL A 88 4.46 12.60 -22.91
N CYS A 89 4.40 13.82 -23.42
CA CYS A 89 3.76 14.14 -24.67
C CYS A 89 4.52 13.35 -25.74
N ALA A 90 4.35 12.03 -25.74
CA ALA A 90 4.35 11.31 -26.98
C ALA A 90 3.27 12.03 -27.78
N ALA A 91 3.65 12.58 -28.93
CA ALA A 91 2.71 12.85 -30.00
C ALA A 91 2.02 11.50 -30.29
N ALA A 92 1.03 11.15 -29.49
CA ALA A 92 0.14 10.04 -29.74
C ALA A 92 -0.68 10.52 -30.92
N GLY A 93 -0.20 10.20 -32.12
CA GLY A 93 -0.88 10.53 -33.37
C GLY A 93 -2.35 10.17 -33.24
N ASP A 94 -3.20 11.15 -33.55
CA ASP A 94 -4.60 11.11 -33.98
C ASP A 94 -5.45 9.87 -33.65
N GLY A 95 -5.29 9.32 -32.45
CA GLY A 95 -6.19 8.31 -31.91
C GLY A 95 -7.37 9.02 -31.26
N SER A 96 -8.60 8.63 -31.60
CA SER A 96 -9.79 9.19 -30.95
C SER A 96 -9.68 9.08 -29.42
N ALA A 97 -10.32 10.00 -28.70
CA ALA A 97 -10.32 9.99 -27.23
C ALA A 97 -10.74 8.63 -26.65
N GLU A 98 -11.55 7.85 -27.37
CA GLU A 98 -11.98 6.49 -27.01
C GLU A 98 -10.82 5.49 -26.99
N GLN A 99 -9.98 5.47 -28.03
CA GLN A 99 -8.83 4.56 -28.12
C GLN A 99 -7.85 4.79 -26.97
N TRP A 100 -7.65 6.06 -26.62
CA TRP A 100 -6.80 6.39 -25.49
C TRP A 100 -7.44 6.01 -24.14
N ILE A 101 -8.74 6.25 -23.94
CA ILE A 101 -9.46 5.79 -22.73
C ILE A 101 -9.40 4.26 -22.63
N SER A 102 -9.57 3.54 -23.74
CA SER A 102 -9.48 2.08 -23.80
C SER A 102 -8.11 1.59 -23.36
N ARG A 103 -7.02 2.23 -23.83
CA ARG A 103 -5.66 1.93 -23.36
C ARG A 103 -5.50 2.14 -21.86
N VAL A 104 -6.01 3.24 -21.30
CA VAL A 104 -5.97 3.50 -19.85
C VAL A 104 -6.78 2.44 -19.08
N HIS A 105 -7.95 2.07 -19.60
CA HIS A 105 -8.81 1.05 -19.00
C HIS A 105 -8.14 -0.33 -18.93
N HIS A 106 -7.52 -0.76 -20.03
CA HIS A 106 -6.85 -2.05 -20.14
C HIS A 106 -5.58 -2.09 -19.29
N ALA A 107 -4.74 -1.05 -19.38
CA ALA A 107 -3.50 -0.95 -18.61
C ALA A 107 -3.74 -0.92 -17.08
N ALA A 108 -4.88 -0.38 -16.65
CA ALA A 108 -5.28 -0.35 -15.24
C ALA A 108 -5.97 -1.63 -14.75
N GLY A 109 -6.08 -2.67 -15.59
CA GLY A 109 -6.66 -3.96 -15.23
C GLY A 109 -8.19 -3.92 -15.10
N HIS A 110 -8.87 -3.30 -16.05
CA HIS A 110 -10.33 -3.26 -16.13
C HIS A 110 -11.06 -2.79 -14.86
N PRO A 111 -10.69 -1.66 -14.25
CA PRO A 111 -11.11 -1.32 -12.88
C PRO A 111 -12.54 -0.73 -12.79
N GLY A 112 -13.34 -0.84 -13.86
CA GLY A 112 -14.65 -0.23 -14.01
C GLY A 112 -14.64 1.28 -14.25
N VAL A 113 -15.83 1.85 -14.46
CA VAL A 113 -15.99 3.27 -14.89
C VAL A 113 -15.36 4.25 -13.91
N ARG A 114 -15.62 4.11 -12.61
CA ARG A 114 -15.20 5.12 -11.61
C ARG A 114 -13.67 5.27 -11.54
N ARG A 115 -12.94 4.15 -11.50
CA ARG A 115 -11.47 4.16 -11.48
C ARG A 115 -10.89 4.53 -12.84
N THR A 116 -11.49 4.08 -13.94
CA THR A 116 -11.05 4.48 -15.29
C THR A 116 -11.14 5.99 -15.50
N VAL A 117 -12.23 6.64 -15.04
CA VAL A 117 -12.35 8.12 -15.06
C VAL A 117 -11.26 8.78 -14.22
N TYR A 118 -10.96 8.24 -13.04
CA TYR A 118 -9.91 8.75 -12.17
C TYR A 118 -8.54 8.71 -12.85
N PHE A 119 -8.17 7.57 -13.44
CA PHE A 119 -6.88 7.44 -14.14
C PHE A 119 -6.82 8.31 -15.39
N ALA A 120 -7.90 8.35 -16.19
CA ALA A 120 -7.97 9.16 -17.39
C ALA A 120 -7.77 10.66 -17.06
N ARG A 121 -8.45 11.18 -16.03
CA ARG A 121 -8.38 12.60 -15.66
C ARG A 121 -7.04 13.06 -15.09
N ARG A 122 -6.19 12.14 -14.62
CA ARG A 122 -4.83 12.48 -14.22
C ARG A 122 -3.93 12.86 -15.40
N ILE A 123 -4.29 12.41 -16.60
CA ILE A 123 -3.55 12.69 -17.83
C ILE A 123 -4.28 13.76 -18.63
N GLN A 124 -5.59 13.59 -18.88
CA GLN A 124 -6.44 14.55 -19.59
C GLN A 124 -7.62 14.97 -18.71
N PRO A 125 -7.55 16.13 -18.04
CA PRO A 125 -8.58 16.58 -17.09
C PRO A 125 -9.97 16.74 -17.70
N THR A 126 -10.07 17.03 -18.99
CA THR A 126 -11.33 17.31 -19.70
C THR A 126 -12.11 16.06 -20.13
N VAL A 127 -11.62 14.86 -19.82
CA VAL A 127 -12.30 13.61 -20.19
C VAL A 127 -13.70 13.52 -19.58
N SER A 128 -14.67 13.28 -20.47
CA SER A 128 -16.08 13.14 -20.08
C SER A 128 -16.33 11.77 -19.46
N LYS A 129 -17.08 11.76 -18.35
CA LYS A 129 -17.50 10.50 -17.70
C LYS A 129 -18.40 9.66 -18.62
N ARG A 130 -19.15 10.30 -19.51
CA ARG A 130 -20.02 9.63 -20.50
C ARG A 130 -19.19 8.79 -21.47
N LEU A 131 -18.12 9.37 -22.02
CA LEU A 131 -17.24 8.67 -22.95
C LEU A 131 -16.54 7.49 -22.28
N VAL A 132 -16.04 7.68 -21.05
CA VAL A 132 -15.44 6.57 -20.29
C VAL A 132 -16.45 5.46 -20.02
N ARG A 133 -17.69 5.79 -19.68
CA ARG A 133 -18.73 4.78 -19.48
C ARG A 133 -18.94 3.97 -20.76
N GLN A 134 -19.04 4.62 -21.91
CA GLN A 134 -19.21 3.95 -23.20
C GLN A 134 -18.05 2.99 -23.48
N VAL A 135 -16.81 3.44 -23.39
CA VAL A 135 -15.62 2.59 -23.60
C VAL A 135 -15.59 1.37 -22.67
N VAL A 136 -15.98 1.54 -21.41
CA VAL A 136 -16.03 0.41 -20.46
C VAL A 136 -17.19 -0.54 -20.78
N THR A 137 -18.34 -0.02 -21.21
CA THR A 137 -19.48 -0.84 -21.64
C THR A 137 -19.17 -1.63 -22.92
N ASP A 138 -18.39 -1.05 -23.83
CA ASP A 138 -18.04 -1.68 -25.11
C ASP A 138 -16.86 -2.67 -24.96
N CYS A 139 -16.13 -2.63 -23.84
CA CYS A 139 -15.01 -3.53 -23.56
C CYS A 139 -15.46 -4.99 -23.49
N GLU A 140 -14.95 -5.82 -24.40
CA GLU A 140 -15.29 -7.25 -24.50
C GLU A 140 -15.00 -8.02 -23.20
N VAL A 141 -13.84 -7.75 -22.58
CA VAL A 141 -13.40 -8.38 -21.32
C VAL A 141 -14.32 -8.03 -20.15
N CYS A 142 -14.97 -6.87 -20.17
CA CYS A 142 -15.88 -6.45 -19.10
C CYS A 142 -17.34 -6.85 -19.33
N ARG A 143 -17.69 -7.31 -20.55
CA ARG A 143 -19.05 -7.74 -20.90
C ARG A 143 -19.33 -9.21 -20.53
N THR A 144 -18.29 -10.02 -20.34
CA THR A 144 -18.37 -11.39 -19.81
C THR A 144 -18.60 -11.38 -18.31
#